data_AF-A0A9E0QRX1-F1
#
_entry.id   AF-A0A9E0QRX1-F1
#
_cell.length_a   1.000
_cell.length_b   1.000
_cell.length_c   1.000
_cell.angle_alpha   90.00
_cell.angle_beta   90.00
_cell.angle_gamma   90.00
#
_symmetry.space_group_name_H-M   'P 1'
#
loop_
_entity.id
_entity.type
_entity.pdbx_description
1 polymer ?
#
loop_
_entity_poly.entity_id
_entity_poly.type
_entity_poly.pdbx_seq_one_letter_code
_entity_poly.pdbx_strand_id
1 'polypeptide(L)'
;MDKTLHIIGGGMAGSEAAWQAANKGVDVVIHEMRPRVKTFAHRTGDLAEMVCSNSFRSDDDEQNAVGLLHWEMRAADGLIMAMAHENRLPAGGALAVDRDRFAQSVTARLLDHPRITVQHDEITELPQNGHWIIATGPLTSEGLGRAIAAETGTEALAFFDAIAPIVYHESIDMSRAWMQSRYDKGETEAERTAYLNCPMDRDQYEAFIDALLAADKTEFHEGETAGYFDGCLPIEVMAERGRETLRHGPMKPVGLTNPHAPDVKPHAVVQLRRDNALGTLYNIVGF
;
A
#
# COMPACT_ATOMS: atom_id res chain seq x y z
N MET A 1 -4.64 11.61 -37.47
CA MET A 1 -5.07 10.79 -36.32
C MET A 1 -4.64 11.55 -35.09
N ASP A 2 -5.59 11.85 -34.22
CA ASP A 2 -5.30 12.41 -32.91
C ASP A 2 -4.34 11.47 -32.17
N LYS A 3 -3.25 12.02 -31.65
CA LYS A 3 -2.16 11.27 -30.99
C LYS A 3 -2.30 11.32 -29.46
N THR A 4 -3.47 11.71 -28.97
CA THR A 4 -3.78 11.76 -27.55
C THR A 4 -3.73 10.36 -26.93
N LEU A 5 -3.04 10.25 -25.80
CA LEU A 5 -3.02 9.06 -24.96
C LEU A 5 -4.13 9.16 -23.92
N HIS A 6 -5.00 8.17 -23.87
CA HIS A 6 -6.04 8.09 -22.86
C HIS A 6 -5.63 7.12 -21.75
N ILE A 7 -5.88 7.48 -20.50
CA ILE A 7 -5.54 6.67 -19.34
C ILE A 7 -6.79 6.51 -18.49
N ILE A 8 -7.27 5.27 -18.33
CA ILE A 8 -8.43 4.98 -17.49
C ILE A 8 -7.94 4.72 -16.06
N GLY A 9 -8.39 5.54 -15.12
CA GLY A 9 -8.01 5.49 -13.70
C GLY A 9 -6.86 6.44 -13.36
N GLY A 10 -7.10 7.32 -12.40
CA GLY A 10 -6.12 8.28 -11.89
C GLY A 10 -5.43 7.83 -10.61
N GLY A 11 -5.30 6.52 -10.38
CA GLY A 11 -4.51 5.96 -9.26
C GLY A 11 -3.00 6.19 -9.43
N MET A 12 -2.17 5.56 -8.59
CA MET A 12 -0.70 5.72 -8.65
C MET A 12 -0.14 5.41 -10.05
N ALA A 13 -0.55 4.28 -10.66
CA ALA A 13 -0.07 3.87 -11.98
C ALA A 13 -0.52 4.83 -13.09
N GLY A 14 -1.80 5.24 -13.09
CA GLY A 14 -2.31 6.16 -14.10
C GLY A 14 -1.70 7.56 -14.00
N SER A 15 -1.49 8.04 -12.78
CA SER A 15 -0.83 9.32 -12.49
C SER A 15 0.62 9.33 -12.99
N GLU A 16 1.39 8.27 -12.70
CA GLU A 16 2.79 8.14 -13.16
C GLU A 16 2.85 8.00 -14.69
N ALA A 17 1.98 7.18 -15.29
CA ALA A 17 1.93 7.01 -16.74
C ALA A 17 1.59 8.32 -17.46
N ALA A 18 0.64 9.10 -16.94
CA ALA A 18 0.29 10.41 -17.48
C ALA A 18 1.48 11.37 -17.43
N TRP A 19 2.15 11.44 -16.28
CA TRP A 19 3.32 12.29 -16.10
C TRP A 19 4.44 11.95 -17.06
N GLN A 20 4.78 10.66 -17.19
CA GLN A 20 5.86 10.20 -18.06
C GLN A 20 5.54 10.46 -19.54
N ALA A 21 4.32 10.16 -19.99
CA ALA A 21 3.91 10.42 -21.37
C ALA A 21 3.88 11.92 -21.69
N ALA A 22 3.34 12.73 -20.79
CA ALA A 22 3.23 14.16 -20.99
C ALA A 22 4.59 14.87 -21.01
N ASN A 23 5.55 14.45 -20.17
CA ASN A 23 6.92 14.96 -20.22
C ASN A 23 7.67 14.57 -21.51
N LYS A 24 7.25 13.49 -22.18
CA LYS A 24 7.75 13.08 -23.50
C LYS A 24 7.02 13.75 -24.67
N GLY A 25 6.14 14.71 -24.41
CA GLY A 25 5.48 15.53 -25.44
C GLY A 25 4.15 14.97 -25.95
N VAL A 26 3.56 13.98 -25.26
CA VAL A 26 2.26 13.40 -25.62
C VAL A 26 1.14 14.15 -24.89
N ASP A 27 0.05 14.47 -25.58
CA ASP A 27 -1.15 14.98 -24.95
C ASP A 27 -1.89 13.82 -24.25
N VAL A 28 -2.26 13.99 -22.99
CA VAL A 28 -2.83 12.94 -22.15
C VAL A 28 -4.18 13.35 -21.59
N VAL A 29 -5.15 12.44 -21.67
CA VAL A 29 -6.43 12.54 -20.95
C VAL A 29 -6.50 11.44 -19.90
N ILE A 30 -6.60 11.83 -18.63
CA ILE A 30 -6.89 10.93 -17.52
C ILE A 30 -8.40 10.88 -17.34
N HIS A 31 -8.99 9.69 -17.45
CA HIS A 31 -10.40 9.43 -17.15
C HIS A 31 -10.49 8.91 -15.72
N GLU A 32 -11.01 9.72 -14.80
CA GLU A 32 -11.17 9.37 -13.38
C GLU A 32 -12.65 9.39 -13.00
N MET A 33 -13.18 8.22 -12.65
CA MET A 33 -14.60 8.09 -12.31
C MET A 33 -14.95 8.83 -11.00
N ARG A 34 -13.99 8.98 -10.09
CA ARG A 34 -14.16 9.74 -8.84
C ARG A 34 -14.12 11.25 -9.14
N PRO A 35 -14.85 12.08 -8.37
CA PRO A 35 -15.70 11.71 -7.23
C PRO A 35 -17.14 11.32 -7.64
N ARG A 36 -17.47 11.26 -8.94
CA ARG A 36 -18.85 10.99 -9.41
C ARG A 36 -19.29 9.56 -9.12
N VAL A 37 -18.42 8.60 -9.41
CA VAL A 37 -18.56 7.19 -9.03
C VAL A 37 -17.54 6.91 -7.94
N LYS A 38 -18.03 6.56 -6.75
CA LYS A 38 -17.18 6.32 -5.58
C LYS A 38 -16.89 4.84 -5.42
N THR A 39 -15.80 4.52 -4.74
CA THR A 39 -15.56 3.17 -4.22
C THR A 39 -15.76 3.17 -2.70
N PHE A 40 -15.81 2.00 -2.09
CA PHE A 40 -15.90 1.89 -0.62
C PHE A 40 -14.62 2.33 0.11
N ALA A 41 -13.48 2.34 -0.59
CA ALA A 41 -12.17 2.60 0.01
C ALA A 41 -11.71 4.06 -0.15
N HIS A 42 -12.00 4.69 -1.29
CA HIS A 42 -11.61 6.08 -1.55
C HIS A 42 -12.54 7.07 -0.87
N ARG A 43 -11.97 8.13 -0.30
CA ARG A 43 -12.67 9.19 0.42
C ARG A 43 -12.77 10.49 -0.39
N THR A 44 -11.90 10.67 -1.38
CA THR A 44 -11.77 11.92 -2.14
C THR A 44 -11.93 11.73 -3.64
N GLY A 45 -11.86 12.83 -4.39
CA GLY A 45 -11.68 12.83 -5.85
C GLY A 45 -10.23 13.05 -6.28
N ASP A 46 -9.28 13.06 -5.34
CA ASP A 46 -7.88 13.30 -5.63
C ASP A 46 -7.24 12.08 -6.31
N LEU A 47 -6.28 12.38 -7.19
CA LEU A 47 -5.49 11.40 -7.91
C LEU A 47 -4.42 10.79 -6.98
N ALA A 48 -4.04 9.54 -7.28
CA ALA A 48 -3.09 8.74 -6.50
C ALA A 48 -3.42 8.62 -5.00
N GLU A 49 -4.71 8.71 -4.62
CA GLU A 49 -5.15 8.51 -3.23
C GLU A 49 -4.71 7.14 -2.68
N MET A 50 -4.11 7.14 -1.48
CA MET A 50 -3.71 5.92 -0.79
C MET A 50 -4.84 5.41 0.12
N VAL A 51 -5.38 4.23 -0.16
CA VAL A 51 -6.54 3.67 0.56
C VAL A 51 -6.19 2.69 1.69
N CYS A 52 -4.99 2.12 1.68
CA CYS A 52 -4.49 1.22 2.72
C CYS A 52 -3.27 1.86 3.40
N SER A 53 -2.08 1.27 3.30
CA SER A 53 -0.80 1.77 3.84
C SER A 53 -0.49 3.23 3.48
N ASN A 54 0.05 4.02 4.42
CA ASN A 54 0.67 5.33 4.15
C ASN A 54 2.17 5.24 3.79
N SER A 55 2.69 4.04 3.59
CA SER A 55 4.10 3.81 3.30
C SER A 55 4.30 3.06 2.00
N PHE A 56 5.29 3.53 1.24
CA PHE A 56 5.90 2.88 0.09
C PHE A 56 6.95 1.82 0.50
N ARG A 57 7.05 1.48 1.79
CA ARG A 57 8.03 0.54 2.38
C ARG A 57 9.45 1.10 2.36
N SER A 58 10.45 0.23 2.48
CA SER A 58 11.87 0.58 2.64
C SER A 58 12.35 1.52 1.54
N ASP A 59 13.07 2.57 1.91
CA ASP A 59 13.69 3.53 0.97
C ASP A 59 15.21 3.35 0.87
N ASP A 60 15.67 2.16 1.24
CA ASP A 60 17.08 1.74 1.20
C ASP A 60 17.34 1.04 -0.13
N ASP A 61 18.02 1.73 -1.04
CA ASP A 61 18.32 1.28 -2.40
C ASP A 61 19.51 0.31 -2.50
N GLU A 62 20.31 0.18 -1.44
CA GLU A 62 21.46 -0.72 -1.43
C GLU A 62 21.11 -2.13 -0.92
N GLN A 63 20.21 -2.23 0.06
CA GLN A 63 19.91 -3.48 0.77
C GLN A 63 18.44 -3.92 0.66
N ASN A 64 17.59 -3.19 -0.06
CA ASN A 64 16.18 -3.54 -0.24
C ASN A 64 15.71 -3.38 -1.69
N ALA A 65 15.09 -4.43 -2.24
CA ALA A 65 14.57 -4.41 -3.61
C ALA A 65 13.51 -3.33 -3.86
N VAL A 66 12.68 -2.99 -2.85
CA VAL A 66 11.70 -1.90 -2.99
C VAL A 66 12.39 -0.54 -3.00
N GLY A 67 13.42 -0.35 -2.18
CA GLY A 67 14.22 0.87 -2.19
C GLY A 67 14.97 1.06 -3.50
N LEU A 68 15.48 -0.03 -4.09
CA LEU A 68 16.10 0.01 -5.43
C LEU A 68 15.10 0.48 -6.49
N LEU A 69 13.86 -0.02 -6.45
CA LEU A 69 12.82 0.45 -7.35
C LEU A 69 12.49 1.95 -7.14
N HIS A 70 12.48 2.43 -5.90
CA HIS A 70 12.32 3.87 -5.64
C HIS A 70 13.45 4.68 -6.26
N TRP A 71 14.70 4.19 -6.16
CA TRP A 71 15.85 4.82 -6.80
C TRP A 71 15.71 4.86 -8.32
N GLU A 72 15.30 3.78 -8.96
CA GLU A 72 15.04 3.72 -10.42
C GLU A 72 13.95 4.71 -10.82
N MET A 73 12.85 4.76 -10.06
CA MET A 73 11.76 5.70 -10.30
C MET A 73 12.20 7.17 -10.14
N ARG A 74 13.09 7.47 -9.19
CA ARG A 74 13.70 8.82 -9.05
C ARG A 74 14.61 9.15 -10.22
N ALA A 75 15.43 8.19 -10.66
CA ALA A 75 16.31 8.34 -11.82
C ALA A 75 15.52 8.54 -13.12
N ALA A 76 14.25 8.10 -13.16
CA ALA A 76 13.31 8.32 -14.24
C ALA A 76 12.46 9.60 -14.08
N ASP A 77 12.82 10.50 -13.15
CA ASP A 77 12.09 11.74 -12.84
C ASP A 77 10.60 11.50 -12.51
N GLY A 78 10.32 10.40 -11.79
CA GLY A 78 8.98 9.92 -11.51
C GLY A 78 8.17 10.80 -10.56
N LEU A 79 6.90 11.02 -10.90
CA LEU A 79 5.98 11.88 -10.15
C LEU A 79 5.71 11.35 -8.74
N ILE A 80 5.40 10.06 -8.64
CA ILE A 80 4.98 9.44 -7.38
C ILE A 80 6.11 9.50 -6.35
N MET A 81 7.35 9.20 -6.74
CA MET A 81 8.50 9.27 -5.83
C MET A 81 8.87 10.71 -5.46
N ALA A 82 8.76 11.66 -6.39
CA ALA A 82 8.99 13.07 -6.10
C ALA A 82 7.97 13.60 -5.07
N MET A 83 6.68 13.36 -5.31
CA MET A 83 5.61 13.81 -4.40
C MET A 83 5.66 13.08 -3.06
N ALA A 84 6.04 11.81 -3.05
CA ALA A 84 6.23 11.06 -1.81
C ALA A 84 7.38 11.64 -0.97
N HIS A 85 8.50 12.02 -1.60
CA HIS A 85 9.61 12.64 -0.91
C HIS A 85 9.25 14.01 -0.31
N GLU A 86 8.48 14.83 -1.04
CA GLU A 86 8.01 16.14 -0.59
C GLU A 86 7.03 16.04 0.60
N ASN A 87 6.24 14.98 0.66
CA ASN A 87 5.20 14.77 1.67
C ASN A 87 5.59 13.72 2.74
N ARG A 88 6.89 13.46 2.89
CA ARG A 88 7.39 12.38 3.75
C ARG A 88 7.15 12.62 5.25
N LEU A 89 6.88 11.53 5.96
CA LEU A 89 6.81 11.46 7.41
C LEU A 89 7.96 10.59 7.96
N PRO A 90 8.42 10.82 9.20
CA PRO A 90 9.41 9.93 9.83
C PRO A 90 8.91 8.48 9.89
N ALA A 91 9.70 7.53 9.36
CA ALA A 91 9.26 6.14 9.19
C ALA A 91 10.38 5.07 9.25
N GLY A 92 11.49 5.35 9.93
CA GLY A 92 12.46 4.30 10.31
C GLY A 92 13.11 3.56 9.15
N GLY A 93 13.52 4.31 8.13
CA GLY A 93 14.11 3.80 6.89
C GLY A 93 13.09 3.36 5.83
N ALA A 94 11.79 3.45 6.11
CA ALA A 94 10.75 3.41 5.09
C ALA A 94 10.39 4.82 4.61
N LEU A 95 9.89 4.91 3.37
CA LEU A 95 9.25 6.11 2.84
C LEU A 95 7.77 6.06 3.21
N ALA A 96 7.37 6.82 4.23
CA ALA A 96 5.96 7.04 4.56
C ALA A 96 5.56 8.47 4.26
N VAL A 97 4.28 8.71 4.00
CA VAL A 97 3.76 10.00 3.57
C VAL A 97 2.51 10.39 4.35
N ASP A 98 2.25 11.69 4.42
CA ASP A 98 0.91 12.19 4.71
C ASP A 98 0.02 11.91 3.50
N ARG A 99 -0.97 11.01 3.65
CA ARG A 99 -1.79 10.50 2.54
C ARG A 99 -2.54 11.62 1.81
N ASP A 100 -3.16 12.53 2.57
CA ASP A 100 -4.01 13.57 2.02
C ASP A 100 -3.14 14.60 1.28
N ARG A 101 -2.03 15.03 1.90
CA ARG A 101 -1.11 15.98 1.26
C ARG A 101 -0.41 15.38 0.04
N PHE A 102 -0.07 14.09 0.09
CA PHE A 102 0.51 13.37 -1.04
C PHE A 102 -0.45 13.36 -2.24
N ALA A 103 -1.70 12.93 -2.05
CA ALA A 103 -2.70 12.87 -3.13
C ALA A 103 -3.01 14.26 -3.69
N GLN A 104 -3.14 15.27 -2.83
CA GLN A 104 -3.33 16.67 -3.24
C GLN A 104 -2.15 17.19 -4.07
N SER A 105 -0.91 16.87 -3.68
CA SER A 105 0.30 17.31 -4.39
C SER A 105 0.41 16.66 -5.77
N VAL A 106 0.14 15.35 -5.87
CA VAL A 106 0.06 14.63 -7.16
C VAL A 106 -1.00 15.25 -8.06
N THR A 107 -2.19 15.47 -7.53
CA THR A 107 -3.32 16.06 -8.27
C THR A 107 -2.98 17.45 -8.78
N ALA A 108 -2.47 18.33 -7.92
CA ALA A 108 -2.07 19.68 -8.29
C ALA A 108 -1.00 19.69 -9.38
N ARG A 109 0.01 18.80 -9.26
CA ARG A 109 1.09 18.71 -10.24
C ARG A 109 0.61 18.24 -11.62
N LEU A 110 -0.34 17.30 -11.66
CA LEU A 110 -0.92 16.82 -12.91
C LEU A 110 -1.80 17.88 -13.57
N LEU A 111 -2.63 18.58 -12.79
CA LEU A 111 -3.51 19.63 -13.31
C LEU A 111 -2.75 20.87 -13.81
N ASP A 112 -1.57 21.15 -13.28
CA ASP A 112 -0.70 22.24 -13.72
C ASP A 112 0.06 21.91 -15.02
N HIS A 113 0.16 20.62 -15.40
CA HIS A 113 0.90 20.22 -16.58
C HIS A 113 0.13 20.55 -17.87
N PRO A 114 0.69 21.32 -18.83
CA PRO A 114 -0.07 21.87 -19.97
C PRO A 114 -0.57 20.85 -21.00
N ARG A 115 -0.06 19.61 -20.92
CA ARG A 115 -0.44 18.49 -21.79
C ARG A 115 -1.30 17.42 -21.09
N ILE A 116 -1.72 17.66 -19.84
CA ILE A 116 -2.55 16.72 -19.10
C ILE A 116 -3.92 17.35 -18.87
N THR A 117 -4.97 16.64 -19.26
CA THR A 117 -6.36 16.99 -18.92
C THR A 117 -6.97 15.87 -18.11
N VAL A 118 -7.73 16.21 -17.07
CA VAL A 118 -8.48 15.24 -16.27
C VAL A 118 -9.96 15.36 -16.63
N GLN A 119 -10.57 14.25 -17.01
CA GLN A 119 -12.01 14.13 -17.23
C GLN A 119 -12.61 13.25 -16.13
N HIS A 120 -13.66 13.77 -15.49
CA HIS A 120 -14.34 13.08 -14.41
C HIS A 120 -15.49 12.23 -14.94
N ASP A 121 -15.15 11.15 -15.65
CA ASP A 121 -16.09 10.23 -16.28
C ASP A 121 -15.74 8.77 -15.99
N GLU A 122 -16.78 7.93 -15.96
CA GLU A 122 -16.61 6.49 -15.85
C GLU A 122 -16.54 5.88 -17.25
N ILE A 123 -15.47 5.15 -17.53
CA ILE A 123 -15.35 4.33 -18.74
C ILE A 123 -15.83 2.93 -18.39
N THR A 124 -16.90 2.47 -19.06
CA THR A 124 -17.52 1.15 -18.80
C THR A 124 -17.28 0.12 -19.89
N GLU A 125 -16.65 0.50 -21.00
CA GLU A 125 -16.41 -0.36 -22.16
C GLU A 125 -14.95 -0.27 -22.60
N LEU A 126 -14.45 -1.34 -23.23
CA LEU A 126 -13.10 -1.31 -23.79
C LEU A 126 -13.07 -0.42 -25.05
N PRO A 127 -12.10 0.50 -25.15
CA PRO A 127 -11.97 1.37 -26.30
C PRO A 127 -11.59 0.57 -27.55
N GLN A 128 -12.29 0.82 -28.67
CA GLN A 128 -12.06 0.10 -29.93
C GLN A 128 -10.86 0.63 -30.74
N ASN A 129 -10.45 1.86 -30.48
CA ASN A 129 -9.41 2.54 -31.25
C ASN A 129 -8.73 3.65 -30.43
N GLY A 130 -7.55 4.07 -30.87
CA GLY A 130 -6.71 5.05 -30.19
C GLY A 130 -5.63 4.39 -29.33
N HIS A 131 -4.96 5.19 -28.51
CA HIS A 131 -3.92 4.73 -27.59
C HIS A 131 -4.42 4.84 -26.16
N TRP A 132 -4.49 3.71 -25.47
CA TRP A 132 -5.11 3.61 -24.15
C TRP A 132 -4.21 2.86 -23.17
N ILE A 133 -4.18 3.32 -21.93
CA ILE A 133 -3.66 2.59 -20.77
C ILE A 133 -4.82 2.34 -19.82
N ILE A 134 -4.99 1.09 -19.39
CA ILE A 134 -5.96 0.71 -18.35
C ILE A 134 -5.20 0.64 -17.03
N ALA A 135 -5.48 1.57 -16.10
CA ALA A 135 -4.80 1.75 -14.82
C ALA A 135 -5.80 1.93 -13.66
N THR A 136 -6.87 1.16 -13.67
CA THR A 136 -8.05 1.29 -12.79
C THR A 136 -7.87 0.71 -11.38
N GLY A 137 -6.72 0.08 -11.12
CA GLY A 137 -6.39 -0.46 -9.80
C GLY A 137 -7.28 -1.64 -9.37
N PRO A 138 -7.20 -2.04 -8.09
CA PRO A 138 -7.91 -3.21 -7.58
C PRO A 138 -9.42 -3.00 -7.49
N LEU A 139 -9.92 -1.76 -7.55
CA LEU A 139 -11.34 -1.42 -7.46
C LEU A 139 -11.86 -0.93 -8.81
N THR A 140 -11.56 -1.68 -9.87
CA THR A 140 -12.08 -1.42 -11.22
C THR A 140 -13.61 -1.44 -11.20
N SER A 141 -14.26 -0.50 -11.89
CA SER A 141 -15.73 -0.43 -11.88
C SER A 141 -16.36 -1.66 -12.53
N GLU A 142 -17.56 -2.02 -12.10
CA GLU A 142 -18.24 -3.24 -12.54
C GLU A 142 -18.45 -3.28 -14.07
N GLY A 143 -18.77 -2.13 -14.67
CA GLY A 143 -18.91 -1.99 -16.12
C GLY A 143 -17.64 -2.39 -16.86
N LEU A 144 -16.52 -1.74 -16.53
CA LEU A 144 -15.24 -2.01 -17.17
C LEU A 144 -14.69 -3.39 -16.83
N GLY A 145 -14.88 -3.86 -15.59
CA GLY A 145 -14.48 -5.20 -15.18
C GLY A 145 -15.15 -6.28 -16.02
N ARG A 146 -16.45 -6.15 -16.31
CA ARG A 146 -17.17 -7.05 -17.24
C ARG A 146 -16.62 -6.96 -18.67
N ALA A 147 -16.33 -5.76 -19.16
CA ALA A 147 -15.79 -5.58 -20.50
C ALA A 147 -14.40 -6.23 -20.65
N ILE A 148 -13.53 -6.08 -19.66
CA ILE A 148 -12.22 -6.75 -19.62
C ILE A 148 -12.42 -8.27 -19.57
N ALA A 149 -13.28 -8.78 -18.68
CA ALA A 149 -13.53 -10.22 -18.54
C ALA A 149 -14.06 -10.86 -19.83
N ALA A 150 -14.92 -10.15 -20.56
CA ALA A 150 -15.45 -10.62 -21.84
C ALA A 150 -14.36 -10.73 -22.92
N GLU A 151 -13.39 -9.81 -22.92
CA GLU A 151 -12.27 -9.79 -23.88
C GLU A 151 -11.18 -10.80 -23.53
N THR A 152 -10.84 -10.95 -22.24
CA THR A 152 -9.72 -11.80 -21.79
C THR A 152 -10.11 -13.25 -21.47
N GLY A 153 -11.41 -13.51 -21.31
CA GLY A 153 -11.92 -14.72 -20.67
C GLY A 153 -11.97 -14.58 -19.14
N THR A 154 -13.03 -15.14 -18.53
CA THR A 154 -13.39 -14.93 -17.11
C THR A 154 -12.43 -15.53 -16.09
N GLU A 155 -11.56 -16.46 -16.49
CA GLU A 155 -10.58 -17.08 -15.58
C GLU A 155 -9.34 -16.20 -15.31
N ALA A 156 -9.20 -15.07 -16.02
CA ALA A 156 -7.99 -14.23 -15.97
C ALA A 156 -8.06 -13.06 -14.97
N LEU A 157 -9.18 -12.88 -14.26
CA LEU A 157 -9.39 -11.75 -13.34
C LEU A 157 -9.56 -12.21 -11.90
N ALA A 158 -8.76 -11.61 -11.01
CA ALA A 158 -8.71 -11.88 -9.58
C ALA A 158 -8.71 -10.54 -8.84
N PHE A 159 -9.65 -10.33 -7.92
CA PHE A 159 -9.71 -9.12 -7.09
C PHE A 159 -9.56 -9.51 -5.63
N PHE A 160 -8.44 -9.10 -5.02
CA PHE A 160 -8.20 -9.25 -3.59
C PHE A 160 -7.76 -7.91 -3.00
N ASP A 161 -8.32 -7.56 -1.86
CA ASP A 161 -7.79 -6.49 -1.01
C ASP A 161 -7.06 -7.11 0.18
N ALA A 162 -6.05 -6.41 0.69
CA ALA A 162 -5.27 -6.79 1.85
C ALA A 162 -5.21 -5.60 2.80
N ILE A 163 -6.20 -5.52 3.69
CA ILE A 163 -6.32 -4.45 4.68
C ILE A 163 -5.94 -5.00 6.06
N ALA A 164 -4.92 -4.40 6.66
CA ALA A 164 -4.55 -4.67 8.04
C ALA A 164 -5.46 -3.92 9.04
N PRO A 165 -5.73 -4.48 10.23
CA PRO A 165 -6.42 -3.78 11.30
C PRO A 165 -5.68 -2.50 11.74
N ILE A 166 -6.45 -1.48 12.14
CA ILE A 166 -5.96 -0.23 12.72
C ILE A 166 -6.50 -0.10 14.14
N VAL A 167 -5.64 0.25 15.10
CA VAL A 167 -5.98 0.41 16.51
C VAL A 167 -5.67 1.84 16.98
N TYR A 168 -6.34 2.26 18.05
CA TYR A 168 -6.06 3.54 18.69
C TYR A 168 -4.80 3.43 19.55
N HIS A 169 -3.91 4.43 19.43
CA HIS A 169 -2.67 4.48 20.22
C HIS A 169 -2.94 4.41 21.72
N GLU A 170 -3.96 5.13 22.19
CA GLU A 170 -4.31 5.20 23.62
C GLU A 170 -4.79 3.86 24.20
N SER A 171 -5.23 2.92 23.36
CA SER A 171 -5.63 1.58 23.80
C SER A 171 -4.46 0.60 23.94
N ILE A 172 -3.24 1.01 23.59
CA ILE A 172 -2.06 0.14 23.64
C ILE A 172 -1.40 0.23 25.03
N ASP A 173 -1.17 -0.93 25.65
CA ASP A 173 -0.43 -1.03 26.91
C ASP A 173 1.08 -0.84 26.69
N MET A 174 1.52 0.42 26.82
CA MET A 174 2.93 0.80 26.70
C MET A 174 3.84 0.28 27.82
N SER A 175 3.29 -0.33 28.89
CA SER A 175 4.12 -1.04 29.86
C SER A 175 4.69 -2.35 29.32
N ARG A 176 4.13 -2.86 28.22
CA ARG A 176 4.56 -4.09 27.54
C ARG A 176 5.14 -3.83 26.15
N ALA A 177 4.71 -2.76 25.50
CA ALA A 177 5.20 -2.36 24.18
C ALA A 177 6.35 -1.34 24.27
N TRP A 178 7.06 -1.15 23.17
CA TRP A 178 8.07 -0.09 23.06
C TRP A 178 8.21 0.44 21.64
N MET A 179 8.70 1.67 21.52
CA MET A 179 8.97 2.28 20.22
C MET A 179 10.41 1.96 19.79
N GLN A 180 10.58 1.34 18.62
CA GLN A 180 11.89 1.06 18.01
C GLN A 180 11.74 0.62 16.55
N SER A 181 12.55 1.18 15.67
CA SER A 181 12.82 0.69 14.32
C SER A 181 13.94 -0.35 14.38
N ARG A 182 13.89 -1.36 13.51
CA ARG A 182 14.89 -2.44 13.50
C ARG A 182 16.30 -1.86 13.35
N TYR A 183 17.23 -2.36 14.16
CA TYR A 183 18.63 -1.95 14.24
C TYR A 183 18.83 -0.47 14.58
N ASP A 184 17.82 0.17 15.18
CA ASP A 184 17.80 1.61 15.43
C ASP A 184 18.05 2.40 14.13
N LYS A 185 17.52 1.90 13.01
CA LYS A 185 17.71 2.50 11.68
C LYS A 185 17.03 3.87 11.60
N GLY A 186 17.79 4.87 11.17
CA GLY A 186 17.36 6.26 11.04
C GLY A 186 18.41 7.24 11.55
N GLU A 187 18.45 8.44 10.98
CA GLU A 187 19.34 9.51 11.43
C GLU A 187 18.73 10.28 12.59
N THR A 188 17.40 10.41 12.59
CA THR A 188 16.64 11.13 13.61
C THR A 188 16.01 10.18 14.64
N GLU A 189 15.76 10.69 15.84
CA GLU A 189 15.06 9.93 16.88
C GLU A 189 13.68 9.44 16.40
N ALA A 190 12.94 10.31 15.70
CA ALA A 190 11.63 9.98 15.17
C ALA A 190 11.68 8.79 14.17
N GLU A 191 12.76 8.66 13.40
CA GLU A 191 12.96 7.50 12.53
C GLU A 191 13.34 6.26 13.35
N ARG A 192 14.24 6.40 14.32
CA ARG A 192 14.66 5.28 15.20
C ARG A 192 13.53 4.75 16.05
N THR A 193 12.49 5.54 16.30
CA THR A 193 11.31 5.16 17.08
C THR A 193 10.03 5.15 16.23
N ALA A 194 10.10 4.83 14.95
CA ALA A 194 8.95 4.92 14.04
C ALA A 194 7.91 3.78 14.20
N TYR A 195 8.33 2.65 14.76
CA TYR A 195 7.47 1.48 14.97
C TYR A 195 7.25 1.22 16.44
N LEU A 196 6.02 0.84 16.79
CA LEU A 196 5.67 0.29 18.08
C LEU A 196 5.77 -1.24 18.00
N ASN A 197 6.37 -1.87 19.00
CA ASN A 197 6.66 -3.30 19.00
C ASN A 197 5.96 -3.96 20.19
N CYS A 198 5.15 -4.97 19.91
CA CYS A 198 4.49 -5.80 20.91
C CYS A 198 5.18 -7.17 20.94
N PRO A 199 5.94 -7.51 22.00
CA PRO A 199 6.70 -8.74 22.07
C PRO A 199 5.79 -9.93 22.40
N MET A 200 6.14 -11.09 21.89
CA MET A 200 5.61 -12.38 22.34
C MET A 200 6.76 -13.29 22.76
N ASP A 201 6.57 -14.00 23.87
CA ASP A 201 7.33 -15.20 24.16
C ASP A 201 6.86 -16.39 23.28
N ARG A 202 7.48 -17.55 23.47
CA ARG A 202 7.17 -18.74 22.67
C ARG A 202 5.76 -19.25 22.91
N ASP A 203 5.33 -19.32 24.16
CA ASP A 203 4.02 -19.88 24.52
C ASP A 203 2.89 -18.97 24.04
N GLN A 204 3.08 -17.65 24.16
CA GLN A 204 2.18 -16.64 23.59
C GLN A 204 2.08 -16.74 22.07
N TYR A 205 3.21 -16.93 21.38
CA TYR A 205 3.23 -17.10 19.93
C TYR A 205 2.50 -18.39 19.51
N GLU A 206 2.81 -19.52 20.14
CA GLU A 206 2.16 -20.80 19.82
C GLU A 206 0.65 -20.74 20.07
N ALA A 207 0.23 -20.13 21.19
CA ALA A 207 -1.20 -19.91 21.49
C ALA A 207 -1.87 -18.96 20.49
N PHE A 208 -1.18 -17.90 20.05
CA PHE A 208 -1.69 -17.00 19.01
C PHE A 208 -1.87 -17.71 17.68
N ILE A 209 -0.91 -18.54 17.25
CA ILE A 209 -1.03 -19.36 16.03
C ILE A 209 -2.21 -20.33 16.14
N ASP A 210 -2.40 -20.98 17.28
CA ASP A 210 -3.53 -21.89 17.49
C ASP A 210 -4.87 -21.15 17.39
N ALA A 211 -4.98 -19.99 18.03
CA ALA A 211 -6.17 -19.16 17.96
C ALA A 211 -6.44 -18.66 16.53
N LEU A 212 -5.40 -18.26 15.80
CA LEU A 212 -5.51 -17.77 14.43
C LEU A 212 -5.97 -18.88 13.46
N LEU A 213 -5.43 -20.09 13.61
CA LEU A 213 -5.81 -21.24 12.78
C LEU A 213 -7.23 -21.75 13.07
N ALA A 214 -7.69 -21.58 14.32
CA ALA A 214 -9.03 -21.95 14.75
C ALA A 214 -10.09 -20.84 14.53
N ALA A 215 -9.67 -19.63 14.16
CA ALA A 215 -10.58 -18.50 13.97
C ALA A 215 -11.49 -18.70 12.75
N ASP A 216 -12.71 -18.16 12.85
CA ASP A 216 -13.62 -18.09 11.72
C ASP A 216 -13.00 -17.25 10.60
N LYS A 217 -13.00 -17.80 9.40
CA LYS A 217 -12.51 -17.12 8.20
C LYS A 217 -13.72 -16.66 7.40
N THR A 218 -13.62 -15.48 6.81
CA THR A 218 -14.62 -15.05 5.84
C THR A 218 -14.57 -15.98 4.64
N GLU A 219 -15.70 -16.59 4.32
CA GLU A 219 -15.85 -17.37 3.09
C GLU A 219 -16.01 -16.41 1.91
N PHE A 220 -15.22 -16.61 0.87
CA PHE A 220 -15.37 -15.91 -0.40
C PHE A 220 -16.70 -16.31 -1.06
N HIS A 221 -17.38 -15.35 -1.68
CA HIS A 221 -18.59 -15.66 -2.46
C HIS A 221 -18.23 -16.48 -3.72
N GLU A 222 -19.18 -17.25 -4.26
CA GLU A 222 -18.99 -17.98 -5.52
C GLU A 222 -18.53 -17.01 -6.63
N GLY A 223 -17.32 -17.23 -7.17
CA GLY A 223 -16.70 -16.38 -8.19
C GLY A 223 -15.64 -15.39 -7.68
N GLU A 224 -15.44 -15.26 -6.36
CA GLU A 224 -14.37 -14.44 -5.76
C GLU A 224 -13.06 -15.22 -5.54
N THR A 225 -13.07 -16.54 -5.71
CA THR A 225 -11.87 -17.37 -5.57
C THR A 225 -11.05 -17.37 -6.85
N ALA A 226 -10.13 -16.43 -6.97
CA ALA A 226 -8.85 -16.75 -7.59
C ALA A 226 -7.91 -17.42 -6.56
N GLY A 227 -6.88 -18.12 -7.02
CA GLY A 227 -5.84 -18.59 -6.11
C GLY A 227 -5.20 -17.41 -5.37
N TYR A 228 -4.82 -17.59 -4.11
CA TYR A 228 -4.13 -16.54 -3.36
C TYR A 228 -2.91 -16.03 -4.16
N PHE A 229 -2.74 -14.71 -4.21
CA PHE A 229 -1.51 -14.12 -4.71
C PHE A 229 -0.39 -14.39 -3.71
N ASP A 230 0.58 -15.24 -4.04
CA ASP A 230 1.64 -15.65 -3.11
C ASP A 230 2.46 -14.48 -2.54
N GLY A 231 2.48 -13.33 -3.21
CA GLY A 231 3.14 -12.12 -2.73
C GLY A 231 2.34 -11.33 -1.65
N CYS A 232 1.06 -11.64 -1.45
CA CYS A 232 0.19 -10.99 -0.48
C CYS A 232 -0.88 -12.00 0.03
N LEU A 233 -0.56 -12.66 1.14
CA LEU A 233 -1.41 -13.69 1.73
C LEU A 233 -2.09 -13.17 3.00
N PRO A 234 -3.34 -13.56 3.26
CA PRO A 234 -3.94 -13.41 4.58
C PRO A 234 -3.07 -14.08 5.64
N ILE A 235 -3.00 -13.48 6.83
CA ILE A 235 -2.11 -13.94 7.90
C ILE A 235 -2.42 -15.39 8.35
N GLU A 236 -3.70 -15.76 8.33
CA GLU A 236 -4.18 -17.11 8.60
C GLU A 236 -3.70 -18.13 7.54
N VAL A 237 -3.64 -17.74 6.27
CA VAL A 237 -3.11 -18.59 5.18
C VAL A 237 -1.59 -18.74 5.31
N MET A 238 -0.89 -17.69 5.72
CA MET A 238 0.54 -17.78 6.04
C MET A 238 0.78 -18.76 7.21
N ALA A 239 -0.06 -18.72 8.24
CA ALA A 239 0.03 -19.62 9.39
C ALA A 239 -0.23 -21.09 9.00
N GLU A 240 -1.19 -21.34 8.10
CA GLU A 240 -1.48 -22.69 7.57
C GLU A 240 -0.29 -23.30 6.83
N ARG A 241 0.49 -22.47 6.13
CA ARG A 241 1.70 -22.91 5.41
C ARG A 241 2.84 -23.31 6.35
N GLY A 242 2.74 -22.98 7.63
CA GLY A 242 3.66 -23.44 8.65
C GLY A 242 3.64 -22.55 9.89
N ARG A 243 3.73 -23.17 11.07
CA ARG A 243 3.71 -22.47 12.36
C ARG A 243 4.83 -21.44 12.50
N GLU A 244 5.95 -21.61 11.81
CA GLU A 244 7.10 -20.69 11.85
C GLU A 244 7.04 -19.59 10.78
N THR A 245 6.11 -19.67 9.82
CA THR A 245 6.05 -18.77 8.66
C THR A 245 5.97 -17.30 9.09
N LEU A 246 5.10 -16.99 10.06
CA LEU A 246 4.93 -15.61 10.53
C LEU A 246 6.18 -15.08 11.24
N ARG A 247 6.87 -15.92 12.02
CA ARG A 247 8.11 -15.58 12.74
C ARG A 247 9.29 -15.29 11.80
N HIS A 248 9.24 -15.82 10.57
CA HIS A 248 10.21 -15.48 9.52
C HIS A 248 9.75 -14.34 8.60
N GLY A 249 8.45 -14.00 8.62
CA GLY A 249 7.85 -12.92 7.86
C GLY A 249 7.48 -11.70 8.72
N PRO A 250 6.19 -11.36 8.86
CA PRO A 250 5.73 -10.12 9.51
C PRO A 250 6.02 -10.07 11.01
N MET A 251 6.10 -11.22 11.69
CA MET A 251 6.29 -11.29 13.14
C MET A 251 7.76 -11.49 13.58
N LYS A 252 8.72 -11.28 12.67
CA LYS A 252 10.14 -11.54 12.98
C LYS A 252 10.66 -10.59 14.09
N PRO A 253 11.43 -11.06 15.09
CA PRO A 253 11.97 -10.20 16.16
C PRO A 253 13.32 -9.54 15.82
N VAL A 254 13.83 -9.75 14.59
CA VAL A 254 15.21 -9.42 14.20
C VAL A 254 15.51 -7.91 14.28
N GLY A 255 16.63 -7.55 14.91
CA GLY A 255 17.08 -6.17 15.04
C GLY A 255 16.33 -5.36 16.09
N LEU A 256 15.65 -6.00 17.03
CA LEU A 256 14.88 -5.33 18.07
C LEU A 256 15.41 -5.71 19.46
N THR A 257 15.35 -4.77 20.40
CA THR A 257 15.77 -4.93 21.80
C THR A 257 14.69 -4.37 22.71
N ASN A 258 14.02 -5.24 23.46
CA ASN A 258 12.97 -4.83 24.37
C ASN A 258 13.57 -4.15 25.62
N PRO A 259 13.32 -2.84 25.87
CA PRO A 259 13.88 -2.14 27.02
C PRO A 259 13.32 -2.64 28.36
N HIS A 260 12.14 -3.27 28.36
CA HIS A 260 11.53 -3.85 29.56
C HIS A 260 12.16 -5.19 29.97
N ALA A 261 12.85 -5.85 29.05
CA ALA A 261 13.54 -7.13 29.27
C ALA A 261 14.76 -7.26 28.33
N PRO A 262 15.82 -6.45 28.53
CA PRO A 262 16.91 -6.29 27.56
C PRO A 262 17.70 -7.57 27.27
N ASP A 263 17.77 -8.47 28.25
CA ASP A 263 18.48 -9.75 28.14
C ASP A 263 17.62 -10.87 27.53
N VAL A 264 16.34 -10.62 27.28
CA VAL A 264 15.39 -11.59 26.75
C VAL A 264 15.06 -11.24 25.31
N LYS A 265 15.49 -12.09 24.37
CA LYS A 265 15.08 -11.94 22.97
C LYS A 265 13.62 -12.37 22.81
N PRO A 266 12.74 -11.50 22.28
CA PRO A 266 11.37 -11.90 21.94
C PRO A 266 11.38 -13.07 20.96
N HIS A 267 10.45 -14.01 21.13
CA HIS A 267 10.28 -15.10 20.19
C HIS A 267 9.67 -14.59 18.87
N ALA A 268 8.69 -13.70 18.99
CA ALA A 268 8.04 -13.00 17.88
C ALA A 268 7.70 -11.55 18.30
N VAL A 269 7.43 -10.68 17.32
CA VAL A 269 7.02 -9.29 17.57
C VAL A 269 5.92 -8.90 16.58
N VAL A 270 4.81 -8.37 17.08
CA VAL A 270 3.83 -7.65 16.24
C VAL A 270 4.27 -6.19 16.16
N GLN A 271 4.59 -5.71 14.96
CA GLN A 271 4.94 -4.31 14.75
C GLN A 271 3.72 -3.50 14.37
N LEU A 272 3.58 -2.31 14.94
CA LEU A 272 2.58 -1.33 14.58
C LEU A 272 3.27 -0.07 14.08
N ARG A 273 2.68 0.61 13.11
CA ARG A 273 3.18 1.89 12.60
C ARG A 273 2.15 2.98 12.73
N ARG A 274 2.63 4.21 12.88
CA ARG A 274 1.79 5.40 12.87
C ARG A 274 1.05 5.52 11.53
N ASP A 275 -0.28 5.56 11.61
CA ASP A 275 -1.15 5.60 10.43
C ASP A 275 -1.55 7.03 10.04
N ASN A 276 -1.62 7.96 11.00
CA ASN A 276 -2.00 9.35 10.76
C ASN A 276 -0.98 10.37 11.33
N ALA A 277 -0.98 11.57 10.76
CA ALA A 277 -0.08 12.67 11.16
C ALA A 277 -0.27 13.14 12.61
N LEU A 278 -1.41 12.86 13.24
CA LEU A 278 -1.67 13.14 14.66
C LEU A 278 -1.10 12.06 15.59
N GLY A 279 -0.86 10.85 15.10
CA GLY A 279 -0.32 9.74 15.91
C GLY A 279 -1.35 9.11 16.84
N THR A 280 -2.63 9.23 16.51
CA THR A 280 -3.72 8.63 17.29
C THR A 280 -4.09 7.24 16.78
N LEU A 281 -3.71 6.90 15.54
CA LEU A 281 -4.02 5.63 14.88
C LEU A 281 -2.75 4.88 14.51
N TYR A 282 -2.76 3.57 14.75
CA TYR A 282 -1.65 2.67 14.47
C TYR A 282 -2.12 1.45 13.68
N ASN A 283 -1.47 1.17 12.57
CA ASN A 283 -1.75 0.04 11.69
C ASN A 283 -0.86 -1.16 12.08
N ILE A 284 -1.43 -2.37 12.12
CA ILE A 284 -0.69 -3.61 12.38
C ILE A 284 0.06 -4.06 11.12
N VAL A 285 1.39 -4.05 11.16
CA VAL A 285 2.21 -4.23 9.96
C VAL A 285 2.25 -5.71 9.54
N GLY A 286 1.74 -5.98 8.33
CA GLY A 286 1.79 -7.32 7.70
C GLY A 286 0.80 -8.33 8.27
N PHE A 287 -0.29 -7.81 8.84
CA PHE A 287 -1.51 -8.51 9.23
C PHE A 287 -2.63 -8.14 8.24
#